data_AF-A0A7C6E8X3-F1
#
_entry.id   AF-A0A7C6E8X3-F1
#
_cell.length_a   1.000
_cell.length_b   1.000
_cell.length_c   1.000
_cell.angle_alpha   90.00
_cell.angle_beta   90.00
_cell.angle_gamma   90.00
#
_symmetry.space_group_name_H-M   'P 1'
#
loop_
_entity.id
_entity.type
_entity.pdbx_description
1 polymer ?
#
loop_
_entity_poly.entity_id
_entity_poly.type
_entity_poly.pdbx_seq_one_letter_code
_entity_poly.pdbx_strand_id
1 'polypeptide(L)'
;MGESEQEQLPPRVSVLIVSEDNAPALRRCLRALENAAARETFEILVVDNGSQDECPRLDSEFPAVTFLRLPRRFGVVKALNIGMRTAKGELLFFLAPEVEIERQAVVKLAAALDEHEAAAAACPWLLDAEGRPQPRWYRFPEPGTILRIALQGRWDPAPAPPAEFGISPDVFPSLGAFMVRAYFLRALRYIDERYGQSWADAEIAAQLRRASRKILLVPEARAVVHAAELPELRRDPRVRALYSADWALGAARFAWKHYGVLAGIRVRVVLALEAILRALLALLTFRDLRFHLARAGFLLSGQKLDGTQRFL
;
A
#
# COMPACT_ATOMS: atom_id res chain seq x y z
N MET A 1 30.24 37.32 11.43
CA MET A 1 28.87 36.94 11.83
C MET A 1 28.65 35.54 11.30
N GLY A 2 28.85 34.53 12.15
CA GLY A 2 28.52 33.15 11.79
C GLY A 2 27.02 32.99 12.00
N GLU A 3 26.27 32.83 10.93
CA GLU A 3 24.92 32.29 11.01
C GLU A 3 25.06 30.89 11.60
N SER A 4 24.63 30.72 12.85
CA SER A 4 24.46 29.40 13.44
C SER A 4 23.50 28.64 12.55
N GLU A 5 24.00 27.62 11.83
CA GLU A 5 23.15 26.56 11.28
C GLU A 5 22.29 26.06 12.44
N GLN A 6 21.03 26.48 12.48
CA GLN A 6 20.05 25.88 13.38
C GLN A 6 19.98 24.43 12.96
N GLU A 7 20.57 23.55 13.79
CA GLU A 7 20.53 22.12 13.61
C GLU A 7 19.05 21.70 13.68
N GLN A 8 18.40 21.67 12.51
CA GLN A 8 17.00 21.28 12.40
C GLN A 8 16.92 19.84 12.87
N LEU A 9 16.29 19.63 14.03
CA LEU A 9 16.00 18.31 14.54
C LEU A 9 15.29 17.50 13.44
N PRO A 10 15.66 16.23 13.25
CA PRO A 10 15.03 15.40 12.23
C PRO A 10 13.51 15.36 12.44
N PRO A 11 12.71 15.31 11.35
CA PRO A 11 11.27 15.22 11.48
C PRO A 11 10.92 13.95 12.27
N ARG A 12 9.88 14.02 13.09
CA ARG A 12 9.42 12.89 13.89
C ARG A 12 8.74 11.83 13.01
N VAL A 13 7.87 12.29 12.11
CA VAL A 13 7.15 11.42 11.17
C VAL A 13 7.58 11.75 9.74
N SER A 14 7.75 10.74 8.91
CA SER A 14 7.76 10.89 7.45
C SER A 14 6.44 10.36 6.89
N VAL A 15 5.61 11.25 6.37
CA VAL A 15 4.40 10.86 5.66
C VAL A 15 4.78 10.44 4.25
N LEU A 16 4.45 9.20 3.89
CA LEU A 16 4.81 8.57 2.63
C LEU A 16 3.56 8.34 1.79
N ILE A 17 3.45 9.05 0.67
CA ILE A 17 2.34 8.94 -0.26
C ILE A 17 2.87 8.40 -1.58
N VAL A 18 2.30 7.29 -2.06
CA VAL A 18 2.53 6.84 -3.44
C VAL A 18 1.37 7.33 -4.29
N SER A 19 1.67 8.14 -5.30
CA SER A 19 0.66 8.70 -6.19
C SER A 19 0.71 8.05 -7.58
N GLU A 20 -0.47 7.89 -8.20
CA GLU A 20 -0.63 7.29 -9.52
C GLU A 20 -1.93 7.81 -10.17
N ASP A 21 -1.81 8.78 -11.09
CA ASP A 21 -2.90 9.37 -11.89
C ASP A 21 -4.17 9.75 -11.12
N ASN A 22 -4.02 10.56 -10.06
CA ASN A 22 -5.18 11.12 -9.36
C ASN A 22 -4.82 12.44 -8.67
N ALA A 23 -4.44 13.45 -9.46
CA ALA A 23 -4.07 14.77 -8.96
C ALA A 23 -5.13 15.42 -8.05
N PRO A 24 -6.46 15.30 -8.31
CA PRO A 24 -7.47 15.84 -7.40
C PRO A 24 -7.44 15.19 -6.01
N ALA A 25 -7.27 13.86 -5.95
CA ALA A 25 -7.14 13.16 -4.67
C ALA A 25 -5.87 13.57 -3.93
N LEU A 26 -4.72 13.51 -4.61
CA LEU A 26 -3.44 13.88 -4.03
C LEU A 26 -3.46 15.33 -3.51
N ARG A 27 -4.00 16.29 -4.28
CA ARG A 27 -4.10 17.69 -3.86
C ARG A 27 -4.91 17.85 -2.57
N ARG A 28 -6.03 17.13 -2.42
CA ARG A 28 -6.86 17.17 -1.20
C ARG A 28 -6.11 16.56 -0.01
N CYS A 29 -5.45 15.42 -0.21
CA CYS A 29 -4.60 14.78 0.80
C CYS A 29 -3.49 15.72 1.28
N LEU A 30 -2.77 16.37 0.36
CA LEU A 30 -1.70 17.31 0.70
C LEU A 30 -2.22 18.56 1.43
N ARG A 31 -3.38 19.12 1.03
CA ARG A 31 -4.01 20.23 1.77
C ARG A 31 -4.37 19.84 3.20
N ALA A 32 -4.87 18.63 3.42
CA ALA A 32 -5.20 18.14 4.75
C ALA A 32 -3.95 18.00 5.63
N LEU A 33 -2.86 17.50 5.04
CA LEU A 33 -1.57 17.38 5.72
C LEU A 33 -0.96 18.74 6.06
N GLU A 34 -0.94 19.71 5.13
CA GLU A 34 -0.45 21.06 5.39
C GLU A 34 -1.25 21.77 6.51
N ASN A 35 -2.53 21.46 6.64
CA ASN A 35 -3.39 22.00 7.70
C ASN A 35 -3.37 21.19 9.01
N ALA A 36 -2.61 20.09 9.08
CA ALA A 36 -2.56 19.25 10.27
C ALA A 36 -1.87 19.97 11.44
N ALA A 37 -2.22 19.57 12.65
CA ALA A 37 -1.56 20.02 13.87
C ALA A 37 -0.11 19.50 13.90
N ALA A 38 0.79 20.32 14.44
CA ALA A 38 2.22 20.03 14.53
C ALA A 38 2.85 19.71 13.15
N ARG A 39 2.43 20.43 12.11
CA ARG A 39 2.91 20.27 10.71
C ARG A 39 4.43 20.31 10.60
N GLU A 40 5.07 21.13 11.42
CA GLU A 40 6.52 21.28 11.52
C GLU A 40 7.23 20.04 12.06
N THR A 41 6.51 19.13 12.72
CA THR A 41 7.09 17.91 13.30
C THR A 41 7.19 16.74 12.31
N PHE A 42 6.70 16.90 11.08
CA PHE A 42 6.77 15.84 10.09
C PHE A 42 7.12 16.36 8.70
N GLU A 43 7.76 15.50 7.91
CA GLU A 43 7.98 15.73 6.49
C GLU A 43 6.94 14.99 5.65
N ILE A 44 6.69 15.47 4.43
CA ILE A 44 5.79 14.83 3.47
C ILE A 44 6.62 14.46 2.24
N LEU A 45 6.63 13.17 1.92
CA LEU A 45 7.28 12.61 0.76
C LEU A 45 6.23 12.02 -0.18
N VAL A 46 6.15 12.55 -1.40
CA VAL A 46 5.30 12.01 -2.46
C VAL A 46 6.19 11.26 -3.44
N VAL A 47 5.95 9.96 -3.60
CA VAL A 47 6.55 9.16 -4.66
C VAL A 47 5.55 9.08 -5.80
N ASP A 48 5.78 9.88 -6.83
CA ASP A 48 5.00 9.82 -8.06
C ASP A 48 5.40 8.58 -8.87
N ASN A 49 4.50 7.60 -8.97
CA ASN A 49 4.75 6.30 -9.57
C ASN A 49 4.56 6.32 -11.10
N GLY A 50 5.09 7.34 -11.77
CA GLY A 50 4.96 7.50 -13.21
C GLY A 50 3.56 7.93 -13.66
N SER A 51 3.01 8.95 -13.00
CA SER A 51 1.72 9.51 -13.41
C SER A 51 1.83 10.22 -14.77
N GLN A 52 0.74 10.18 -15.53
CA GLN A 52 0.57 10.88 -16.81
C GLN A 52 -0.33 12.12 -16.70
N ASP A 53 -0.97 12.31 -15.53
CA ASP A 53 -1.80 13.47 -15.22
C ASP A 53 -0.99 14.61 -14.57
N GLU A 54 -1.68 15.50 -13.84
CA GLU A 54 -1.09 16.67 -13.20
C GLU A 54 -0.40 16.39 -11.85
N CYS A 55 -0.40 15.15 -11.35
CA CYS A 55 0.27 14.77 -10.09
C CYS A 55 1.71 15.30 -9.98
N PRO A 56 2.57 15.18 -11.01
CA PRO A 56 3.95 15.62 -10.93
C PRO A 56 4.12 17.14 -10.85
N ARG A 57 3.08 17.94 -11.15
CA ARG A 57 3.13 19.42 -11.14
C ARG A 57 2.65 20.04 -9.82
N LEU A 58 2.14 19.22 -8.90
CA LEU A 58 1.67 19.67 -7.60
C LEU A 58 2.81 20.18 -6.69
N ASP A 59 4.07 19.94 -7.02
CA ASP A 59 5.21 20.51 -6.28
C ASP A 59 5.21 22.03 -6.28
N SER A 60 4.74 22.65 -7.36
CA SER A 60 4.55 24.11 -7.44
C SER A 60 3.49 24.64 -6.47
N GLU A 61 2.46 23.84 -6.16
CA GLU A 61 1.41 24.17 -5.18
C GLU A 61 1.83 23.87 -3.74
N PHE A 62 2.75 22.91 -3.55
CA PHE A 62 3.19 22.43 -2.24
C PHE A 62 4.72 22.42 -2.11
N PRO A 63 5.38 23.60 -2.02
CA PRO A 63 6.84 23.71 -2.02
C PRO A 63 7.51 23.08 -0.78
N ALA A 64 6.78 22.86 0.31
CA ALA A 64 7.25 22.19 1.52
C ALA A 64 7.21 20.65 1.42
N VAL A 65 6.69 20.09 0.33
CA VAL A 65 6.57 18.66 0.08
C VAL A 65 7.69 18.20 -0.83
N THR A 66 8.33 17.07 -0.50
CA THR A 66 9.36 16.48 -1.36
C THR A 66 8.73 15.52 -2.36
N PHE A 67 8.91 15.79 -3.65
CA PHE A 67 8.43 14.93 -4.74
C PHE A 67 9.55 14.08 -5.33
N LEU A 68 9.39 12.75 -5.25
CA LEU A 68 10.25 11.75 -5.87
C LEU A 68 9.54 11.21 -7.12
N ARG A 69 9.94 11.68 -8.30
CA ARG A 69 9.29 11.33 -9.57
C ARG A 69 9.94 10.11 -10.19
N LEU A 70 9.18 9.04 -10.35
CA LEU A 70 9.65 7.84 -11.02
C LEU A 70 9.40 7.97 -12.53
N PRO A 71 10.36 7.54 -13.39
CA PRO A 71 10.23 7.70 -14.84
C PRO A 71 9.14 6.82 -15.48
N ARG A 72 8.53 5.91 -14.72
CA ARG A 72 7.52 4.93 -15.14
C ARG A 72 6.90 4.25 -13.92
N ARG A 73 5.88 3.43 -14.13
CA ARG A 73 5.21 2.66 -13.07
C ARG A 73 6.07 1.50 -12.58
N PHE A 74 6.57 1.59 -11.35
CA PHE A 74 7.38 0.54 -10.71
C PHE A 74 6.56 -0.38 -9.78
N GLY A 75 5.28 -0.07 -9.60
CA GLY A 75 4.41 -0.72 -8.61
C GLY A 75 4.60 -0.15 -7.20
N VAL A 76 3.55 -0.25 -6.38
CA VAL A 76 3.50 0.33 -5.03
C VAL A 76 4.64 -0.14 -4.13
N VAL A 77 5.02 -1.42 -4.15
CA VAL A 77 6.07 -1.93 -3.25
C VAL A 77 7.41 -1.24 -3.49
N LYS A 78 7.79 -1.09 -4.75
CA LYS A 78 9.05 -0.44 -5.11
C LYS A 78 8.99 1.07 -4.86
N ALA A 79 7.86 1.71 -5.14
CA ALA A 79 7.65 3.12 -4.82
C ALA A 79 7.74 3.38 -3.30
N LEU A 80 7.08 2.56 -2.47
CA LEU A 80 7.18 2.63 -1.01
C LEU A 80 8.63 2.44 -0.55
N ASN A 81 9.35 1.45 -1.07
CA ASN A 81 10.75 1.24 -0.71
C ASN A 81 11.66 2.42 -1.07
N ILE A 82 11.40 3.12 -2.18
CA ILE A 82 12.11 4.35 -2.54
C ILE A 82 11.80 5.45 -1.51
N GLY A 83 10.52 5.68 -1.20
CA GLY A 83 10.12 6.66 -0.19
C GLY A 83 10.71 6.38 1.20
N MET A 84 10.67 5.12 1.65
CA MET A 84 11.20 4.71 2.96
C MET A 84 12.73 4.85 3.09
N ARG A 85 13.47 4.78 1.97
CA ARG A 85 14.93 5.00 1.97
C ARG A 85 15.27 6.48 2.06
N THR A 86 14.40 7.36 1.57
CA THR A 86 14.55 8.82 1.67
C THR A 86 14.03 9.37 3.00
N ALA A 87 13.07 8.69 3.62
CA ALA A 87 12.45 9.08 4.88
C ALA A 87 13.43 9.20 6.05
N LYS A 88 13.38 10.35 6.73
CA LYS A 88 14.23 10.72 7.86
C LYS A 88 13.58 10.44 9.21
N GLY A 89 12.25 10.35 9.24
CA GLY A 89 11.46 10.16 10.45
C GLY A 89 11.67 8.83 11.15
N GLU A 90 11.50 8.86 12.47
CA GLU A 90 11.47 7.65 13.31
C GLU A 90 10.17 6.85 13.13
N LEU A 91 9.10 7.53 12.72
CA LEU A 91 7.82 6.95 12.33
C LEU A 91 7.58 7.17 10.83
N LEU A 92 7.14 6.13 10.15
CA LEU A 92 6.69 6.20 8.76
C LEU A 92 5.18 6.14 8.75
N PHE A 93 4.52 7.12 8.13
CA PHE A 93 3.07 7.12 7.96
C PHE A 93 2.72 6.93 6.49
N PHE A 94 2.38 5.70 6.11
CA PHE A 94 1.84 5.43 4.79
C PHE A 94 0.44 6.02 4.70
N LEU A 95 0.21 6.83 3.66
CA LEU A 95 -1.06 7.47 3.41
C LEU A 95 -1.40 7.38 1.93
N ALA A 96 -2.55 6.79 1.60
CA ALA A 96 -3.02 6.74 0.23
C ALA A 96 -3.56 8.12 -0.20
N PRO A 97 -3.39 8.50 -1.47
CA PRO A 97 -3.74 9.84 -1.96
C PRO A 97 -5.25 10.14 -1.85
N GLU A 98 -6.11 9.12 -1.77
CA GLU A 98 -7.55 9.33 -1.57
C GLU A 98 -7.96 9.59 -0.12
N VAL A 99 -7.03 9.52 0.83
CA VAL A 99 -7.29 9.71 2.27
C VAL A 99 -7.02 11.15 2.70
N GLU A 100 -8.04 11.74 3.32
CA GLU A 100 -7.99 13.06 3.95
C GLU A 100 -7.98 12.89 5.48
N ILE A 101 -6.89 13.30 6.12
CA ILE A 101 -6.74 13.14 7.58
C ILE A 101 -7.45 14.26 8.35
N GLU A 102 -7.96 13.96 9.55
CA GLU A 102 -8.33 15.02 10.48
C GLU A 102 -7.10 15.72 11.04
N ARG A 103 -7.28 16.98 11.47
CA ARG A 103 -6.21 17.88 11.92
C ARG A 103 -5.26 17.26 12.95
N GLN A 104 -5.76 16.45 13.88
CA GLN A 104 -4.93 15.86 14.95
C GLN A 104 -4.50 14.42 14.69
N ALA A 105 -4.84 13.82 13.54
CA ALA A 105 -4.68 12.39 13.32
C ALA A 105 -3.22 11.92 13.42
N VAL A 106 -2.27 12.65 12.79
CA VAL A 106 -0.84 12.29 12.80
C VAL A 106 -0.28 12.30 14.23
N VAL A 107 -0.57 13.36 15.00
CA VAL A 107 -0.08 13.50 16.38
C VAL A 107 -0.67 12.41 17.29
N LYS A 108 -1.97 12.11 17.15
CA LYS A 108 -2.62 11.06 17.95
C LYS A 108 -2.05 9.67 17.65
N LEU A 109 -1.78 9.36 16.38
CA LEU A 109 -1.14 8.10 16.00
C LEU A 109 0.28 7.98 16.58
N ALA A 110 1.06 9.06 16.51
CA ALA A 110 2.41 9.09 17.06
C ALA A 110 2.41 8.95 18.59
N ALA A 111 1.53 9.68 19.28
CA ALA A 111 1.37 9.59 20.74
C ALA A 111 0.95 8.18 21.19
N ALA A 112 0.01 7.55 20.48
CA ALA A 112 -0.39 6.17 20.78
C ALA A 112 0.78 5.17 20.65
N LEU A 113 1.71 5.40 19.72
CA LEU A 113 2.92 4.59 19.62
C LEU A 113 3.88 4.84 20.79
N ASP A 114 4.03 6.09 21.26
CA ASP A 114 4.86 6.40 22.44
C ASP A 114 4.33 5.70 23.69
N GLU A 115 3.01 5.79 23.92
CA GLU A 115 2.34 5.21 25.08
C GLU A 115 2.38 3.68 25.10
N HIS A 116 2.61 3.06 23.93
CA HIS A 116 2.60 1.62 23.75
C HIS A 116 3.85 1.13 23.01
N GLU A 117 5.00 1.10 23.71
CA GLU A 117 6.29 0.65 23.15
C GLU A 117 6.25 -0.78 22.56
N ALA A 118 5.38 -1.64 23.08
CA ALA A 118 5.18 -3.00 22.55
C ALA A 118 4.54 -3.02 21.15
N ALA A 119 3.81 -1.97 20.77
CA ALA A 119 3.22 -1.81 19.45
C ALA A 119 4.26 -1.29 18.46
N ALA A 120 4.27 -1.89 17.27
CA ALA A 120 5.16 -1.45 16.19
C ALA A 120 4.43 -0.58 15.15
N ALA A 121 3.10 -0.59 15.15
CA ALA A 121 2.30 0.20 14.23
C ALA A 121 0.96 0.63 14.84
N ALA A 122 0.38 1.68 14.26
CA ALA A 122 -0.91 2.25 14.61
C ALA A 122 -1.65 2.67 13.33
N CYS A 123 -2.97 2.63 13.35
CA CYS A 123 -3.79 3.07 12.22
C CYS A 123 -5.06 3.80 12.70
N PRO A 124 -5.55 4.78 11.93
CA PRO A 124 -6.68 5.61 12.31
C PRO A 124 -8.00 4.87 12.08
N TRP A 125 -9.08 5.45 12.62
CA TRP A 125 -10.44 5.11 12.24
C TRP A 125 -10.81 5.76 10.92
N LEU A 126 -11.11 4.94 9.91
CA LEU A 126 -11.45 5.41 8.57
C LEU A 126 -12.97 5.60 8.43
N LEU A 127 -13.35 6.72 7.82
CA LEU A 127 -14.72 7.11 7.50
C LEU A 127 -14.86 7.27 5.97
N ASP A 128 -16.07 7.11 5.43
CA ASP A 128 -16.39 7.56 4.08
C ASP A 128 -16.75 9.06 4.04
N ALA A 129 -17.04 9.59 2.86
CA ALA A 129 -17.41 11.00 2.65
C ALA A 129 -18.72 11.39 3.38
N GLU A 130 -19.57 10.41 3.71
CA GLU A 130 -20.80 10.60 4.47
C GLU A 130 -20.58 10.47 6.00
N GLY A 131 -19.34 10.26 6.44
CA GLY A 131 -18.98 10.10 7.85
C GLY A 131 -19.30 8.73 8.44
N ARG A 132 -19.64 7.73 7.60
CA ARG A 132 -19.89 6.36 8.05
C ARG A 132 -18.57 5.60 8.17
N PRO A 133 -18.44 4.64 9.10
CA PRO A 133 -17.25 3.81 9.19
C PRO A 133 -16.93 3.12 7.85
N GLN A 134 -15.71 3.32 7.36
CA GLN A 134 -15.16 2.65 6.19
C GLN A 134 -13.92 1.82 6.56
N PRO A 135 -14.09 0.81 7.43
CA PRO A 135 -12.98 -0.05 7.84
C PRO A 135 -12.33 -0.73 6.63
N ARG A 136 -11.02 -0.56 6.46
CA ARG A 136 -10.20 -1.28 5.47
C ARG A 136 -9.36 -2.37 6.15
N TRP A 137 -10.04 -3.30 6.80
CA TRP A 137 -9.43 -4.46 7.47
C TRP A 137 -9.63 -5.73 6.66
N TYR A 138 -8.63 -6.60 6.69
CA TYR A 138 -8.66 -7.85 5.94
C TYR A 138 -8.27 -9.04 6.81
N ARG A 139 -8.88 -10.19 6.53
CA ARG A 139 -8.49 -11.44 7.18
C ARG A 139 -7.08 -11.83 6.76
N PHE A 140 -6.28 -12.24 7.73
CA PHE A 140 -4.91 -12.67 7.48
C PHE A 140 -4.88 -13.91 6.55
N PRO A 141 -3.99 -13.96 5.53
CA PRO A 141 -3.97 -15.08 4.60
C PRO A 141 -3.36 -16.33 5.23
N GLU A 142 -4.18 -17.34 5.51
CA GLU A 142 -3.78 -18.64 6.02
C GLU A 142 -3.54 -19.65 4.89
N PRO A 143 -2.79 -20.74 5.10
CA PRO A 143 -2.48 -21.71 4.03
C PRO A 143 -3.71 -22.20 3.26
N GLY A 144 -4.84 -22.43 3.95
CA GLY A 144 -6.08 -22.89 3.35
C GLY A 144 -6.87 -21.84 2.57
N THR A 145 -6.57 -20.55 2.73
CA THR A 145 -7.34 -19.45 2.12
C THR A 145 -6.61 -18.72 1.00
N ILE A 146 -5.28 -18.81 0.92
CA ILE A 146 -4.47 -18.08 -0.09
C ILE A 146 -4.94 -18.33 -1.52
N LEU A 147 -5.20 -19.59 -1.91
CA LEU A 147 -5.63 -19.89 -3.27
C LEU A 147 -6.98 -19.23 -3.59
N ARG A 148 -7.90 -19.23 -2.63
CA ARG A 148 -9.21 -18.58 -2.78
C ARG A 148 -9.05 -17.07 -2.94
N ILE A 149 -8.23 -16.43 -2.10
CA ILE A 149 -7.91 -14.99 -2.17
C ILE A 149 -7.26 -14.65 -3.53
N ALA A 150 -6.34 -15.49 -4.00
CA ALA A 150 -5.67 -15.32 -5.29
C ALA A 150 -6.63 -15.38 -6.48
N LEU A 151 -7.54 -16.36 -6.48
CA LEU A 151 -8.56 -16.53 -7.52
C LEU A 151 -9.63 -15.43 -7.50
N GLN A 152 -9.99 -14.93 -6.31
CA GLN A 152 -10.94 -13.84 -6.14
C GLN A 152 -10.39 -12.47 -6.57
N GLY A 153 -9.06 -12.31 -6.61
CA GLY A 153 -8.43 -11.06 -7.04
C GLY A 153 -8.57 -9.89 -6.07
N ARG A 154 -8.97 -10.15 -4.81
CA ARG A 154 -9.18 -9.14 -3.77
C ARG A 154 -9.05 -9.74 -2.38
N TRP A 155 -8.81 -8.88 -1.39
CA TRP A 155 -8.80 -9.27 0.01
C TRP A 155 -10.19 -9.63 0.53
N ASP A 156 -10.23 -10.55 1.50
CA ASP A 156 -11.43 -10.81 2.27
C ASP A 156 -11.61 -9.74 3.35
N PRO A 157 -12.69 -8.95 3.33
CA PRO A 157 -12.93 -7.98 4.39
C PRO A 157 -13.11 -8.70 5.72
N ALA A 158 -12.56 -8.09 6.78
CA ALA A 158 -12.80 -8.46 8.16
C ALA A 158 -13.70 -7.43 8.84
N PRO A 159 -14.52 -7.84 9.83
CA PRO A 159 -15.25 -6.88 10.65
C PRO A 159 -14.25 -5.95 11.37
N ALA A 160 -14.70 -4.75 11.72
CA ALA A 160 -13.90 -3.83 12.51
C ALA A 160 -13.52 -4.49 13.86
N PRO A 161 -12.25 -4.40 14.29
CA PRO A 161 -11.88 -4.86 15.61
C PRO A 161 -12.60 -4.01 16.68
N PRO A 162 -12.89 -4.56 17.87
CA PRO A 162 -13.41 -3.77 18.98
C PRO A 162 -12.49 -2.58 19.26
N ALA A 163 -13.09 -1.42 19.56
CA ALA A 163 -12.37 -0.14 19.68
C ALA A 163 -11.33 -0.09 20.83
N GLU A 164 -11.36 -1.04 21.76
CA GLU A 164 -10.66 -0.94 23.04
C GLU A 164 -9.33 -1.68 23.12
N PHE A 165 -8.96 -2.51 22.13
CA PHE A 165 -7.69 -3.26 22.18
C PHE A 165 -7.08 -3.45 20.79
N GLY A 166 -5.75 -3.52 20.74
CA GLY A 166 -4.97 -3.72 19.52
C GLY A 166 -5.56 -4.81 18.61
N ILE A 167 -5.35 -4.65 17.30
CA ILE A 167 -6.00 -5.47 16.27
C ILE A 167 -5.69 -6.95 16.53
N SER A 168 -6.72 -7.79 16.43
CA SER A 168 -6.57 -9.24 16.51
C SER A 168 -5.47 -9.72 15.55
N PRO A 169 -4.60 -10.67 15.95
CA PRO A 169 -3.56 -11.23 15.07
C PRO A 169 -4.08 -11.83 13.75
N ASP A 170 -5.39 -12.12 13.67
CA ASP A 170 -6.04 -12.72 12.49
C ASP A 170 -6.52 -11.68 11.47
N VAL A 171 -6.31 -10.39 11.75
CA VAL A 171 -6.75 -9.27 10.91
C VAL A 171 -5.60 -8.27 10.73
N PHE A 172 -5.56 -7.62 9.57
CA PHE A 172 -4.60 -6.55 9.31
C PHE A 172 -5.25 -5.37 8.57
N PRO A 173 -4.81 -4.12 8.82
CA PRO A 173 -5.23 -2.95 8.04
C PRO A 173 -4.61 -2.93 6.65
N SER A 174 -5.30 -2.28 5.72
CA SER A 174 -4.65 -1.75 4.51
C SER A 174 -3.55 -0.75 4.86
N LEU A 175 -2.56 -0.57 3.97
CA LEU A 175 -1.58 0.51 4.09
C LEU A 175 -2.13 1.89 3.65
N GLY A 176 -3.45 2.03 3.47
CA GLY A 176 -4.05 3.29 3.05
C GLY A 176 -3.96 4.41 4.09
N ALA A 177 -3.83 4.06 5.37
CA ALA A 177 -3.44 4.96 6.45
C ALA A 177 -2.81 4.11 7.56
N PHE A 178 -1.48 4.03 7.61
CA PHE A 178 -0.77 3.11 8.48
C PHE A 178 0.55 3.70 8.96
N MET A 179 0.65 3.98 10.26
CA MET A 179 1.85 4.48 10.90
C MET A 179 2.65 3.33 11.50
N VAL A 180 3.95 3.29 11.26
CA VAL A 180 4.84 2.21 11.71
C VAL A 180 6.20 2.75 12.11
N ARG A 181 6.80 2.13 13.12
CA ARG A 181 8.16 2.46 13.56
C ARG A 181 9.16 2.16 12.45
N ALA A 182 9.91 3.17 12.01
CA ALA A 182 10.82 3.07 10.87
C ALA A 182 11.89 1.98 11.07
N TYR A 183 12.38 1.81 12.31
CA TYR A 183 13.38 0.78 12.61
C TYR A 183 12.88 -0.62 12.26
N PHE A 184 11.57 -0.89 12.38
CA PHE A 184 11.01 -2.21 12.12
C PHE A 184 11.17 -2.58 10.64
N LEU A 185 10.80 -1.66 9.74
CA LEU A 185 10.95 -1.86 8.30
C LEU A 185 12.42 -1.82 7.86
N ARG A 186 13.25 -0.98 8.47
CA ARG A 186 14.70 -0.95 8.20
C ARG A 186 15.37 -2.28 8.58
N ALA A 187 15.03 -2.86 9.73
CA ALA A 187 15.55 -4.16 10.17
C ALA A 187 15.17 -5.32 9.22
N LEU A 188 14.01 -5.23 8.56
CA LEU A 188 13.56 -6.20 7.55
C LEU A 188 14.19 -5.98 6.17
N ARG A 189 15.05 -4.96 6.02
CA ARG A 189 15.55 -4.47 4.72
C ARG A 189 14.41 -4.05 3.78
N TYR A 190 13.38 -3.41 4.36
CA TYR A 190 12.16 -2.95 3.70
C TYR A 190 11.28 -4.08 3.16
N ILE A 191 10.35 -3.77 2.25
CA ILE A 191 9.42 -4.76 1.70
C ILE A 191 10.12 -5.56 0.59
N ASP A 192 9.82 -6.86 0.51
CA ASP A 192 10.35 -7.75 -0.53
C ASP A 192 9.90 -7.31 -1.93
N GLU A 193 10.80 -6.75 -2.73
CA GLU A 193 10.50 -6.23 -4.08
C GLU A 193 10.11 -7.31 -5.11
N ARG A 194 10.01 -8.59 -4.69
CA ARG A 194 9.30 -9.63 -5.47
C ARG A 194 7.79 -9.45 -5.47
N TYR A 195 7.23 -8.71 -4.52
CA TYR A 195 5.89 -8.15 -4.64
C TYR A 195 5.93 -6.94 -5.59
N GLY A 196 4.86 -6.69 -6.33
CA GLY A 196 4.77 -5.56 -7.25
C GLY A 196 3.79 -4.50 -6.74
N GLN A 197 2.53 -4.61 -7.16
CA GLN A 197 1.50 -3.65 -6.78
C GLN A 197 0.80 -4.01 -5.47
N SER A 198 0.57 -5.30 -5.23
CA SER A 198 -0.25 -5.78 -4.11
C SER A 198 0.56 -6.56 -3.08
N TRP A 199 -0.10 -7.02 -2.01
CA TRP A 199 0.46 -7.88 -0.95
C TRP A 199 1.45 -7.21 0.02
N ALA A 200 1.80 -5.93 -0.16
CA ALA A 200 2.63 -5.17 0.79
C ALA A 200 2.04 -5.18 2.21
N ASP A 201 0.74 -4.92 2.32
CA ASP A 201 -0.03 -4.85 3.56
C ASP A 201 0.06 -6.18 4.34
N ALA A 202 -0.24 -7.30 3.67
CA ALA A 202 -0.18 -8.64 4.25
C ALA A 202 1.26 -9.03 4.61
N GLU A 203 2.25 -8.66 3.79
CA GLU A 203 3.66 -8.92 4.07
C GLU A 203 4.11 -8.20 5.35
N ILE A 204 3.82 -6.90 5.49
CA ILE A 204 4.16 -6.13 6.69
C ILE A 204 3.45 -6.73 7.91
N ALA A 205 2.16 -7.04 7.79
CA ALA A 205 1.39 -7.68 8.86
C ALA A 205 1.99 -9.03 9.28
N ALA A 206 2.41 -9.86 8.32
CA ALA A 206 3.02 -11.15 8.59
C ALA A 206 4.34 -11.02 9.36
N GLN A 207 5.16 -10.03 9.02
CA GLN A 207 6.42 -9.77 9.73
C GLN A 207 6.16 -9.25 11.15
N LEU A 208 5.20 -8.32 11.32
CA LEU A 208 4.79 -7.82 12.64
C LEU A 208 4.28 -8.96 13.53
N ARG A 209 3.43 -9.83 12.99
CA ARG A 209 2.92 -11.03 13.67
C ARG A 209 4.05 -11.98 14.07
N ARG A 210 4.99 -12.26 13.17
CA ARG A 210 6.17 -13.12 13.45
C ARG A 210 7.09 -12.54 14.52
N ALA A 211 7.16 -11.22 14.63
CA ALA A 211 7.90 -10.52 15.67
C ALA A 211 7.08 -10.30 16.96
N SER A 212 5.88 -10.89 17.07
CA SER A 212 4.95 -10.71 18.18
C SER A 212 4.64 -9.25 18.49
N ARG A 213 4.66 -8.38 17.47
CA ARG A 213 4.36 -6.95 17.61
C ARG A 213 2.89 -6.67 17.32
N LYS A 214 2.32 -5.75 18.08
CA LYS A 214 0.93 -5.32 17.93
C LYS A 214 0.78 -4.20 16.91
N ILE A 215 -0.40 -4.14 16.31
CA ILE A 215 -0.89 -3.01 15.53
C ILE A 215 -2.05 -2.40 16.30
N LEU A 216 -1.98 -1.11 16.60
CA LEU A 216 -3.03 -0.40 17.32
C LEU A 216 -4.06 0.17 16.34
N LEU A 217 -5.32 0.13 16.75
CA LEU A 217 -6.35 1.01 16.21
C LEU A 217 -6.45 2.20 17.16
N VAL A 218 -6.46 3.42 16.61
CA VAL A 218 -6.58 4.66 17.38
C VAL A 218 -7.88 5.36 16.97
N PRO A 219 -9.01 5.11 17.64
CA PRO A 219 -10.33 5.63 17.25
C PRO A 219 -10.43 7.17 17.22
N GLU A 220 -9.60 7.84 18.02
CA GLU A 220 -9.54 9.29 18.14
C GLU A 220 -8.80 9.94 16.97
N ALA A 221 -7.96 9.17 16.26
CA ALA A 221 -7.33 9.58 15.02
C ALA A 221 -8.24 9.17 13.88
N ARG A 222 -8.87 10.12 13.20
CA ARG A 222 -9.82 9.83 12.12
C ARG A 222 -9.30 10.34 10.78
N ALA A 223 -9.75 9.68 9.71
CA ALA A 223 -9.51 10.12 8.35
C ALA A 223 -10.69 9.74 7.44
N VAL A 224 -10.98 10.60 6.48
CA VAL A 224 -12.02 10.42 5.48
C VAL A 224 -11.40 9.85 4.21
N VAL A 225 -11.94 8.74 3.75
CA VAL A 225 -11.54 8.06 2.54
C VAL A 225 -12.50 8.48 1.44
N HIS A 226 -11.96 9.13 0.42
CA HIS A 226 -12.74 9.55 -0.73
C HIS A 226 -12.70 8.48 -1.81
N ALA A 227 -13.74 8.44 -2.65
CA ALA A 227 -13.73 7.59 -3.83
C ALA A 227 -12.57 8.00 -4.76
N ALA A 228 -11.70 7.04 -5.07
CA ALA A 228 -10.66 7.22 -6.09
C ALA A 228 -11.19 6.74 -7.43
N GLU A 229 -11.05 7.56 -8.46
CA GLU A 229 -11.27 7.11 -9.83
C GLU A 229 -10.15 6.14 -10.24
N LEU A 230 -10.52 5.07 -10.93
CA LEU A 230 -9.54 4.19 -11.54
C LEU A 230 -8.90 4.91 -12.73
N PRO A 231 -7.56 4.96 -12.82
CA PRO A 231 -6.89 5.57 -13.96
C PRO A 231 -7.42 5.00 -15.28
N GLU A 232 -7.58 5.84 -16.31
CA GLU A 232 -8.12 5.41 -17.61
C GLU A 232 -7.33 4.25 -18.21
N LEU A 233 -6.00 4.25 -18.00
CA LEU A 233 -5.10 3.17 -18.41
C LEU A 233 -5.54 1.79 -17.87
N ARG A 234 -6.16 1.74 -16.67
CA ARG A 234 -6.69 0.49 -16.10
C ARG A 234 -7.95 -0.03 -16.79
N ARG A 235 -8.48 0.68 -17.80
CA ARG A 235 -9.54 0.14 -18.67
C ARG A 235 -8.98 -0.79 -19.75
N ASP A 236 -7.70 -0.68 -20.12
CA ASP A 236 -7.06 -1.53 -21.12
C ASP A 236 -7.02 -3.01 -20.65
N PRO A 237 -7.50 -3.98 -21.45
CA PRO A 237 -7.53 -5.40 -21.07
C PRO A 237 -6.16 -5.99 -20.71
N ARG A 238 -5.10 -5.57 -21.39
CA ARG A 238 -3.73 -6.06 -21.13
C ARG A 238 -3.20 -5.47 -19.82
N VAL A 239 -3.49 -4.20 -19.54
CA VAL A 239 -3.14 -3.58 -18.25
C VAL A 239 -3.88 -4.29 -17.12
N ARG A 240 -5.20 -4.48 -17.21
CA ARG A 240 -5.97 -5.26 -16.21
C ARG A 240 -5.39 -6.66 -16.00
N ALA A 241 -4.99 -7.32 -17.08
CA ALA A 241 -4.39 -8.64 -17.02
C ALA A 241 -3.06 -8.66 -16.24
N LEU A 242 -2.24 -7.62 -16.39
CA LEU A 242 -1.00 -7.47 -15.63
C LEU A 242 -1.27 -7.32 -14.13
N TYR A 243 -2.21 -6.45 -13.73
CA TYR A 243 -2.59 -6.30 -12.32
C TYR A 243 -3.16 -7.60 -11.73
N SER A 244 -3.96 -8.34 -12.51
CA SER A 244 -4.47 -9.64 -12.09
C SER A 244 -3.36 -10.69 -11.94
N ALA A 245 -2.37 -10.69 -12.85
CA ALA A 245 -1.21 -11.56 -12.76
C ALA A 245 -0.30 -11.19 -11.56
N ASP A 246 -0.05 -9.90 -11.34
CA ASP A 246 0.69 -9.37 -10.19
C ASP A 246 0.08 -9.82 -8.86
N TRP A 247 -1.25 -9.70 -8.72
CA TRP A 247 -1.99 -10.18 -7.56
C TRP A 247 -1.77 -11.69 -7.31
N ALA A 248 -1.91 -12.50 -8.36
CA ALA A 248 -1.77 -13.95 -8.29
C ALA A 248 -0.32 -14.37 -7.98
N LEU A 249 0.68 -13.71 -8.58
CA LEU A 249 2.10 -13.93 -8.28
C LEU A 249 2.45 -13.51 -6.85
N GLY A 250 1.85 -12.43 -6.36
CA GLY A 250 1.95 -11.99 -4.96
C GLY A 250 1.44 -13.05 -3.99
N ALA A 251 0.30 -13.69 -4.29
CA ALA A 251 -0.23 -14.78 -3.47
C ALA A 251 0.73 -15.99 -3.40
N ALA A 252 1.26 -16.41 -4.56
CA ALA A 252 2.26 -17.47 -4.61
C ALA A 252 3.55 -17.10 -3.86
N ARG A 253 3.98 -15.83 -3.94
CA ARG A 253 5.15 -15.32 -3.24
C ARG A 253 4.95 -15.30 -1.72
N PHE A 254 3.77 -14.87 -1.26
CA PHE A 254 3.41 -14.88 0.15
C PHE A 254 3.38 -16.31 0.70
N ALA A 255 2.73 -17.23 -0.03
CA ALA A 255 2.70 -18.65 0.34
C ALA A 255 4.10 -19.25 0.43
N TRP A 256 4.98 -18.95 -0.55
CA TRP A 256 6.38 -19.36 -0.49
C TRP A 256 7.04 -18.87 0.79
N LYS A 257 6.96 -17.57 1.05
CA LYS A 257 7.75 -16.90 2.09
C LYS A 257 7.33 -17.31 3.51
N HIS A 258 6.04 -17.50 3.73
CA HIS A 258 5.49 -17.74 5.08
C HIS A 258 5.07 -19.18 5.34
N TYR A 259 4.81 -19.98 4.30
CA TYR A 259 4.34 -21.37 4.43
C TYR A 259 5.21 -22.38 3.68
N GLY A 260 6.33 -21.93 3.11
CA GLY A 260 7.34 -22.78 2.51
C GLY A 260 7.26 -22.88 0.99
N VAL A 261 8.38 -23.27 0.39
CA VAL A 261 8.61 -23.28 -1.07
C VAL A 261 7.52 -24.08 -1.79
N LEU A 262 7.16 -25.27 -1.27
CA LEU A 262 6.14 -26.13 -1.89
C LEU A 262 4.75 -25.49 -1.90
N ALA A 263 4.38 -24.73 -0.87
CA ALA A 263 3.12 -24.00 -0.83
C ALA A 263 3.07 -22.94 -1.95
N GLY A 264 4.15 -22.18 -2.11
CA GLY A 264 4.27 -21.20 -3.20
C GLY A 264 4.22 -21.81 -4.60
N ILE A 265 4.93 -22.92 -4.82
CA ILE A 265 4.91 -23.65 -6.10
C ILE A 265 3.49 -24.15 -6.41
N ARG A 266 2.81 -24.77 -5.43
CA ARG A 266 1.43 -25.26 -5.61
C ARG A 266 0.48 -24.12 -6.00
N VAL A 267 0.50 -23.01 -5.28
CA VAL A 267 -0.34 -21.84 -5.60
C VAL A 267 -0.04 -21.33 -7.01
N ARG A 268 1.24 -21.19 -7.37
CA ARG A 268 1.63 -20.72 -8.71
C ARG A 268 1.17 -21.65 -9.83
N VAL A 269 1.34 -22.97 -9.68
CA VAL A 269 0.94 -23.96 -10.69
C VAL A 269 -0.57 -23.94 -10.89
N VAL A 270 -1.35 -23.94 -9.80
CA VAL A 270 -2.81 -23.91 -9.89
C VAL A 270 -3.29 -22.63 -10.58
N LEU A 271 -2.75 -21.47 -10.23
CA LEU A 271 -3.12 -20.19 -10.87
C LEU A 271 -2.71 -20.12 -12.34
N ALA A 272 -1.58 -20.71 -12.72
CA ALA A 272 -1.15 -20.80 -14.12
C ALA A 272 -2.08 -21.71 -14.95
N LEU A 273 -2.43 -22.89 -14.43
CA LEU A 273 -3.37 -23.81 -15.09
C LEU A 273 -4.76 -23.18 -15.23
N GLU A 274 -5.24 -22.50 -14.19
CA GLU A 274 -6.50 -21.76 -14.21
C GLU A 274 -6.50 -20.67 -15.28
N ALA A 275 -5.42 -19.90 -15.40
CA ALA A 275 -5.29 -18.86 -16.41
C ALA A 275 -5.26 -19.43 -17.84
N ILE A 276 -4.56 -20.55 -18.05
CA ILE A 276 -4.55 -21.26 -19.34
C ILE A 276 -5.96 -21.74 -19.69
N LEU A 277 -6.66 -22.39 -18.76
CA LEU A 277 -8.02 -22.88 -19.01
C LEU A 277 -8.97 -21.73 -19.37
N ARG A 278 -8.90 -20.59 -18.68
CA ARG A 278 -9.69 -19.41 -19.04
C ARG A 278 -9.31 -18.84 -20.40
N ALA A 279 -8.03 -18.84 -20.76
CA ALA A 279 -7.59 -18.41 -22.08
C ALA A 279 -8.13 -19.32 -23.21
N LEU A 280 -8.11 -20.64 -23.00
CA LEU A 280 -8.71 -21.60 -23.92
C LEU A 280 -10.23 -21.41 -24.05
N LEU A 281 -10.94 -21.21 -22.94
CA LEU A 281 -12.36 -20.93 -22.96
C LEU A 281 -12.68 -19.59 -23.65
N ALA A 282 -11.84 -18.58 -23.45
CA ALA A 282 -11.97 -17.29 -24.12
C ALA A 282 -11.75 -17.38 -25.64
N LEU A 283 -10.90 -18.29 -26.11
CA LEU A 283 -10.73 -18.56 -27.54
C LEU A 283 -12.00 -19.16 -28.18
N LEU A 284 -12.76 -19.95 -27.41
CA LEU A 284 -14.03 -20.54 -27.87
C LEU A 284 -15.19 -19.54 -27.81
N THR A 285 -15.19 -18.63 -26.84
CA THR A 285 -16.33 -17.73 -26.56
C THR A 285 -16.12 -16.29 -27.04
N PHE A 286 -14.90 -15.93 -27.43
CA PHE A 286 -14.46 -14.57 -27.79
C PHE A 286 -14.69 -13.50 -26.70
N ARG A 287 -15.03 -13.89 -25.47
CA ARG A 287 -15.23 -12.98 -24.34
C ARG A 287 -13.91 -12.64 -23.66
N ASP A 288 -13.61 -11.35 -23.51
CA ASP A 288 -12.40 -10.83 -22.84
C ASP A 288 -11.09 -11.51 -23.29
N LEU A 289 -11.03 -11.92 -24.56
CA LEU A 289 -9.95 -12.74 -25.10
C LEU A 289 -8.56 -12.12 -24.89
N ARG A 290 -8.44 -10.81 -25.14
CA ARG A 290 -7.19 -10.06 -24.95
C ARG A 290 -6.72 -10.09 -23.49
N PHE A 291 -7.64 -9.98 -22.54
CA PHE A 291 -7.33 -10.06 -21.11
C PHE A 291 -6.85 -11.46 -20.73
N HIS A 292 -7.59 -12.51 -21.11
CA HIS A 292 -7.27 -13.86 -20.69
C HIS A 292 -5.96 -14.38 -21.29
N LEU A 293 -5.69 -14.12 -22.57
CA LEU A 293 -4.42 -14.46 -23.20
C LEU A 293 -3.25 -13.72 -22.54
N ALA A 294 -3.39 -12.42 -22.31
CA ALA A 294 -2.35 -11.63 -21.65
C ALA A 294 -2.08 -12.11 -20.22
N ARG A 295 -3.12 -12.40 -19.44
CA ARG A 295 -2.99 -12.86 -18.04
C ARG A 295 -2.26 -14.19 -17.97
N ALA A 296 -2.59 -15.15 -18.84
CA ALA A 296 -1.89 -16.42 -18.93
C ALA A 296 -0.40 -16.21 -19.27
N GLY A 297 -0.10 -15.36 -20.26
CA GLY A 297 1.28 -15.03 -20.64
C GLY A 297 2.09 -14.39 -19.51
N PHE A 298 1.50 -13.45 -18.76
CA PHE A 298 2.16 -12.82 -17.62
C PHE A 298 2.42 -13.81 -16.46
N LEU A 299 1.47 -14.69 -16.15
CA LEU A 299 1.65 -15.69 -15.08
C LEU A 299 2.73 -16.72 -15.42
N LEU A 300 2.77 -17.17 -16.67
CA LEU A 300 3.79 -18.12 -17.14
C LEU A 300 5.19 -17.50 -17.14
N SER A 301 5.32 -16.28 -17.65
CA SER A 301 6.59 -15.54 -17.63
C SER A 301 6.99 -15.03 -16.24
N GLY A 302 6.06 -14.98 -15.28
CA GLY A 302 6.28 -14.40 -13.96
C GLY A 302 6.38 -12.87 -13.99
N GLN A 303 5.81 -12.23 -15.01
CA GLN A 303 5.82 -10.78 -15.14
C GLN A 303 4.87 -10.14 -14.13
N LYS A 304 5.40 -9.18 -13.36
CA LYS A 304 4.71 -8.42 -12.31
C LYS A 304 4.92 -6.92 -12.52
N LEU A 305 4.22 -6.07 -11.78
CA LEU A 305 4.49 -4.62 -11.83
C LEU A 305 5.82 -4.30 -11.14
N ASP A 306 6.81 -3.86 -11.93
CA ASP A 306 8.18 -3.59 -11.46
C ASP A 306 8.96 -2.56 -12.31
N GLY A 307 8.29 -1.92 -13.27
CA GLY A 307 8.87 -0.96 -14.20
C GLY A 307 9.48 -1.58 -15.45
N THR A 308 9.45 -2.91 -15.62
CA THR A 308 9.92 -3.53 -16.88
C THR A 308 8.92 -3.41 -18.02
N GLN A 309 7.66 -3.06 -17.73
CA GLN A 309 6.60 -2.94 -18.73
C GLN A 309 6.69 -1.61 -19.48
N ARG A 310 6.99 -1.66 -20.79
CA ARG A 310 7.11 -0.48 -21.66
C ARG A 310 5.78 0.10 -22.15
N PHE A 311 4.66 -0.59 -21.88
CA PHE A 311 3.33 -0.22 -22.36
C PHE A 311 2.49 0.52 -21.31
N LEU A 312 3.10 0.85 -20.16
CA LEU A 312 2.50 1.52 -19.01
C LEU A 312 2.91 2.99 -18.90
#